data_AF-A6VNN3-F1
#
_entry.id   AF-A6VNN3-F1
#
_cell.length_a   1.000
_cell.length_b   1.000
_cell.length_c   1.000
_cell.angle_alpha   90.00
_cell.angle_beta   90.00
_cell.angle_gamma   90.00
#
_symmetry.space_group_name_H-M   'P 1'
#
loop_
_entity.id
_entity.type
_entity.pdbx_description
1 polymer ?
#
loop_
_entity_poly.entity_id
_entity_poly.type
_entity_poly.pdbx_seq_one_letter_code
_entity_poly.pdbx_strand_id
1 'polypeptide(L)'
;MGGLSGMLKQKSSGNLNANETSSKTQCKMILTALRNGERLTQLLAYERFGCTRLGARIYDLKQQGHDIQRRMVTVARGKRVAEYFMNEVAE
;
A
#
# COMPACT_ATOMS: atom_id res chain seq x y z
N MET A 1 -31.73 38.87 12.54
CA MET A 1 -30.27 39.10 12.41
C MET A 1 -29.59 37.96 13.16
N GLY A 2 -29.24 36.82 12.56
CA GLY A 2 -28.32 36.66 11.44
C GLY A 2 -27.03 36.06 12.01
N GLY A 3 -26.70 34.82 11.67
CA GLY A 3 -25.48 34.19 12.16
C GLY A 3 -25.45 32.66 12.13
N LEU A 4 -25.67 32.07 10.95
CA LEU A 4 -25.17 30.74 10.64
C LEU A 4 -23.64 30.78 10.76
N SER A 5 -23.04 30.06 11.71
CA SER A 5 -21.60 29.81 11.70
C SER A 5 -21.31 28.33 11.77
N GLY A 6 -21.00 27.79 10.59
CA GLY A 6 -19.91 26.84 10.44
C GLY A 6 -20.09 25.48 11.08
N MET A 7 -20.88 24.62 10.44
CA MET A 7 -20.76 23.17 10.54
C MET A 7 -19.31 22.77 10.17
N LEU A 8 -18.44 22.61 11.17
CA LEU A 8 -17.11 22.02 10.95
C LEU A 8 -17.32 20.58 10.48
N LYS A 9 -16.99 20.36 9.20
CA LYS A 9 -16.96 19.07 8.52
C LYS A 9 -16.30 18.03 9.40
N GLN A 10 -17.11 17.13 9.95
CA GLN A 10 -16.65 15.83 10.37
C GLN A 10 -16.11 15.10 9.13
N LYS A 11 -14.78 15.00 9.02
CA LYS A 11 -14.14 13.96 8.18
C LYS A 11 -12.97 13.36 8.95
N SER A 12 -13.29 12.76 10.09
CA SER A 12 -12.52 11.63 10.58
C SER A 12 -13.38 10.38 10.40
N SER A 13 -13.54 9.93 9.15
CA SER A 13 -13.78 8.50 8.93
C SER A 13 -12.42 7.82 9.11
N GLY A 14 -11.96 7.79 10.36
CA GLY A 14 -10.88 6.92 10.78
C GLY A 14 -11.34 5.50 10.49
N ASN A 15 -10.78 4.90 9.46
CA ASN A 15 -11.03 3.51 9.13
C ASN A 15 -10.37 2.69 10.24
N LEU A 16 -11.10 2.43 11.34
CA LEU A 16 -10.65 1.62 12.46
C LEU A 16 -10.36 0.21 11.94
N ASN A 17 -9.11 -0.03 11.57
CA ASN A 17 -8.64 -1.34 11.18
C ASN A 17 -8.31 -2.09 12.47
N ALA A 18 -9.20 -3.00 12.91
CA ALA A 18 -8.98 -3.88 14.05
C ALA A 18 -7.70 -4.75 13.92
N ASN A 19 -7.07 -4.72 12.74
CA ASN A 19 -5.80 -5.35 12.47
C ASN A 19 -4.63 -4.34 12.39
N GLU A 20 -4.69 -3.23 13.11
CA GLU A 20 -3.68 -2.16 13.06
C GLU A 20 -2.26 -2.71 13.24
N THR A 21 -2.06 -3.61 14.20
CA THR A 21 -0.77 -4.24 14.49
C THR A 21 -0.27 -5.08 13.31
N SER A 22 -1.06 -6.01 12.78
CA SER A 22 -0.58 -6.85 11.66
C SER A 22 -0.51 -6.06 10.35
N SER A 23 -1.35 -5.06 10.17
CA SER A 23 -1.36 -4.18 9.00
C SER A 23 -0.13 -3.29 8.96
N LYS A 24 0.30 -2.74 10.11
CA LYS A 24 1.56 -2.02 10.27
C LYS A 24 2.75 -2.94 9.98
N THR A 25 2.71 -4.18 10.49
CA THR A 25 3.77 -5.17 10.28
C THR A 25 3.87 -5.59 8.81
N GLN A 26 2.75 -5.83 8.12
CA GLN A 26 2.73 -6.13 6.68
C GLN A 26 3.23 -4.96 5.83
N CYS A 27 2.82 -3.72 6.14
CA CYS A 27 3.36 -2.53 5.46
C CYS A 27 4.87 -2.44 5.59
N LYS A 28 5.41 -2.66 6.80
CA LYS A 28 6.86 -2.65 7.04
C LYS A 28 7.59 -3.73 6.24
N MET A 29 7.09 -4.97 6.24
CA MET A 29 7.71 -6.06 5.46
C MET A 29 7.72 -5.77 3.96
N ILE A 30 6.59 -5.29 3.42
CA ILE A 30 6.46 -4.91 2.01
C ILE A 30 7.42 -3.76 1.69
N LEU A 31 7.48 -2.73 2.54
CA LEU A 31 8.38 -1.61 2.37
C LEU A 31 9.85 -2.04 2.38
N THR A 32 10.26 -2.89 3.32
CA THR A 32 11.63 -3.42 3.38
C THR A 32 11.97 -4.21 2.12
N ALA A 33 11.10 -5.09 1.65
CA ALA A 33 11.33 -5.85 0.42
C ALA A 33 11.48 -4.93 -0.79
N LEU A 34 10.60 -3.93 -0.95
CA LEU A 34 10.69 -2.96 -2.04
C LEU A 34 11.97 -2.12 -1.97
N ARG A 35 12.38 -1.72 -0.75
CA ARG A 35 13.63 -0.98 -0.50
C ARG A 35 14.88 -1.80 -0.80
N ASN A 36 14.82 -3.11 -0.62
CA ASN A 36 15.90 -4.04 -0.99
C ASN A 36 15.97 -4.27 -2.52
N GLY A 37 15.13 -3.58 -3.31
CA GLY A 37 15.06 -3.76 -4.76
C GLY A 37 14.22 -4.95 -5.21
N GLU A 38 13.51 -5.62 -4.28
CA GLU A 38 12.58 -6.68 -4.66
C GLU A 38 11.37 -6.10 -5.42
N ARG A 39 10.84 -6.91 -6.33
CA ARG A 39 9.62 -6.61 -7.07
C ARG A 39 8.50 -7.47 -6.55
N LEU A 40 7.42 -6.83 -6.11
CA LEU A 40 6.31 -7.53 -5.49
C LEU A 40 5.09 -7.55 -6.40
N THR A 41 4.58 -8.75 -6.66
CA THR A 41 3.25 -8.98 -7.23
C THR A 41 2.26 -9.32 -6.13
N GLN A 42 0.96 -9.24 -6.44
CA GLN A 42 -0.09 -9.63 -5.49
C GLN A 42 0.06 -11.08 -5.01
N LEU A 43 0.55 -11.99 -5.87
CA LEU A 43 0.79 -13.38 -5.51
C LEU A 43 1.99 -13.51 -4.57
N LEU A 44 3.12 -12.88 -4.89
CA LEU A 44 4.32 -12.90 -4.02
C LEU A 44 4.03 -12.31 -2.64
N ALA A 45 3.26 -11.22 -2.57
CA ALA A 45 2.90 -10.62 -1.30
C ALA A 45 1.96 -11.51 -0.46
N TYR A 46 1.12 -12.31 -1.12
CA TYR A 46 0.30 -13.30 -0.45
C TYR A 46 1.17 -14.46 0.08
N GLU A 47 2.06 -15.01 -0.75
CA GLU A 47 2.91 -16.15 -0.38
C GLU A 47 3.93 -15.81 0.72
N ARG A 48 4.57 -14.63 0.64
CA ARG A 48 5.61 -14.23 1.60
C ARG A 48 5.07 -13.60 2.87
N PHE A 49 4.04 -12.77 2.76
CA PHE A 49 3.58 -11.91 3.86
C PHE A 49 2.13 -12.17 4.28
N GLY A 50 1.46 -13.14 3.65
CA GLY A 50 0.02 -13.38 3.86
C GLY A 50 -0.85 -12.18 3.45
N CYS A 51 -0.35 -11.28 2.59
CA CYS A 51 -1.03 -10.03 2.27
C CYS A 51 -1.92 -10.19 1.04
N THR A 52 -3.22 -10.38 1.26
CA THR A 52 -4.23 -10.47 0.18
C THR A 52 -4.59 -9.12 -0.43
N ARG A 53 -4.24 -8.01 0.24
CA ARG A 53 -4.57 -6.64 -0.19
C ARG A 53 -3.33 -5.78 -0.39
N LEU A 54 -2.41 -6.23 -1.24
CA LEU A 54 -1.15 -5.52 -1.50
C LEU A 54 -1.41 -4.07 -1.93
N GLY A 55 -2.34 -3.85 -2.87
CA GLY A 55 -2.63 -2.51 -3.39
C GLY A 55 -3.00 -1.48 -2.33
N ALA A 56 -3.71 -1.88 -1.27
CA ALA A 56 -4.04 -0.96 -0.18
C ALA A 56 -2.84 -0.65 0.73
N ARG A 57 -1.97 -1.64 0.98
CA ARG A 57 -0.72 -1.40 1.72
C ARG A 57 0.21 -0.47 0.93
N ILE A 58 0.31 -0.67 -0.39
CA ILE A 58 1.06 0.22 -1.28
C ILE A 58 0.48 1.64 -1.27
N TYR A 59 -0.86 1.79 -1.29
CA TYR A 59 -1.50 3.10 -1.18
C TYR A 59 -1.13 3.80 0.14
N ASP A 60 -1.18 3.09 1.27
CA ASP A 60 -0.76 3.63 2.57
C ASP A 60 0.71 4.07 2.55
N LEU A 61 1.60 3.29 1.94
CA LEU A 61 3.03 3.63 1.80
C LEU A 61 3.25 4.85 0.90
N LYS A 62 2.48 4.98 -0.19
CA LYS A 62 2.52 6.18 -1.06
C LYS A 62 2.06 7.42 -0.32
N GLN A 63 1.01 7.31 0.50
CA GLN A 63 0.56 8.42 1.36
C GLN A 63 1.60 8.81 2.42
N GLN A 64 2.47 7.88 2.83
CA GLN A 64 3.60 8.15 3.71
C GLN A 64 4.79 8.80 2.99
N GLY A 65 4.72 9.01 1.67
CA GLY A 65 5.77 9.66 0.88
C GLY A 65 6.77 8.69 0.23
N HIS A 66 6.51 7.39 0.20
CA HIS A 66 7.36 6.43 -0.49
C HIS A 66 7.10 6.42 -2.00
N ASP A 67 8.16 6.58 -2.81
CA ASP A 67 8.08 6.49 -4.26
C ASP A 67 8.01 5.02 -4.72
N ILE A 68 6.79 4.49 -4.79
CA ILE A 68 6.54 3.13 -5.29
C ILE A 68 5.95 3.20 -6.69
N GLN A 69 6.67 2.62 -7.64
CA GLN A 69 6.23 2.49 -9.02
C GLN A 69 5.41 1.22 -9.21
N ARG A 70 4.55 1.24 -10.23
CA ARG A 70 3.69 0.12 -10.61
C ARG A 70 3.80 -0.11 -12.11
N ARG A 71 4.05 -1.36 -12.51
CA ARG A 71 3.94 -1.80 -13.91
C ARG A 71 3.02 -3.00 -14.02
N MET A 72 2.48 -3.22 -15.21
CA MET A 72 1.72 -4.43 -15.52
C MET A 72 2.66 -5.42 -16.19
N VAL A 73 2.84 -6.59 -15.59
CA VAL A 73 3.64 -7.68 -16.17
C VAL A 73 2.73 -8.80 -16.62
N THR A 74 3.04 -9.40 -17.77
CA THR A 74 2.35 -10.59 -18.25
C THR A 74 3.03 -11.81 -17.64
N VAL A 75 2.30 -12.53 -16.80
CA VAL A 75 2.74 -13.80 -16.21
C VAL A 75 2.30 -14.97 -17.09
N ALA A 76 2.74 -16.18 -16.71
CA ALA A 76 2.38 -17.41 -17.40
C ALA A 76 0.87 -17.49 -17.70
N ARG A 77 0.53 -18.06 -18.86
CA ARG A 77 -0.84 -18.16 -19.40
C ARG A 77 -1.48 -16.83 -19.84
N GLY A 78 -0.67 -15.81 -20.15
CA GLY A 78 -1.15 -14.55 -20.73
C GLY A 78 -1.89 -13.63 -19.75
N LYS A 79 -1.90 -13.96 -18.45
CA LYS A 79 -2.52 -13.12 -17.43
C LYS A 79 -1.65 -11.90 -17.15
N ARG A 80 -2.27 -10.73 -16.96
CA ARG A 80 -1.56 -9.50 -16.60
C ARG A 80 -1.75 -9.22 -15.12
N VAL A 81 -0.66 -9.07 -14.38
CA VAL A 81 -0.68 -8.74 -12.95
C VAL A 81 0.06 -7.44 -12.70
N ALA A 82 -0.32 -6.74 -11.64
CA ALA A 82 0.41 -5.57 -11.17
C ALA A 82 1.68 -6.03 -10.43
N GLU A 83 2.79 -5.43 -10.81
CA GLU A 83 4.08 -5.55 -10.14
C GLU A 83 4.49 -4.18 -9.62
N TYR A 84 4.86 -4.14 -8.34
CA TYR A 84 5.29 -2.94 -7.62
C TYR A 84 6.78 -3.01 -7.34
N PHE A 85 7.47 -1.89 -7.47
CA PHE A 85 8.91 -1.77 -7.30
C PHE A 85 9.28 -0.34 -6.89
N MET A 86 10.48 -0.16 -6.31
CA MET A 86 11.08 1.16 -6.07
C MET A 86 12.25 1.36 -7.03
N ASN A 87 12.41 2.57 -7.56
CA ASN A 87 13.54 2.91 -8.41
C ASN A 87 14.80 3.23 -7.60
N GLU A 88 14.61 3.79 -6.40
CA GLU A 88 15.69 4.07 -5.47
C GLU A 88 15.74 2.98 -4.41
N VAL A 89 16.76 2.13 -4.51
CA VAL A 89 17.13 1.17 -3.50
C VAL A 89 17.92 1.96 -2.45
N ALA A 90 17.42 2.04 -1.22
CA ALA A 90 18.19 2.67 -0.15
C ALA A 90 19.27 1.68 0.29
N GLU A 91 20.54 2.03 0.03
CA GLU A 91 21.74 1.28 0.44
C GLU A 91 21.89 1.22 1.97
#